data_AF-A0A2W4Z4W2-F1
#
_entry.id   AF-A0A2W4Z4W2-F1
#
_cell.length_a   1.000
_cell.length_b   1.000
_cell.length_c   1.000
_cell.angle_alpha   90.00
_cell.angle_beta   90.00
_cell.angle_gamma   90.00
#
_symmetry.space_group_name_H-M   'P 1'
#
loop_
_entity.id
_entity.type
_entity.pdbx_description
1 polymer ?
#
loop_
_entity_poly.entity_id
_entity_poly.type
_entity_poly.pdbx_seq_one_letter_code
_entity_poly.pdbx_strand_id
1 'polypeptide(L)'
;MLFLLIAAMMGVGTIVGAAAPGIYWNCDSEQRCTGGTDATNMLPDETRLILNRDPVARGKFLAWMAKPGVHAGLAALIFLEFVPMMILLFSIGMALRRLGERKRHALTLALPWLRRASRAAIALAVARLVVPVPTAILLHQGVDQDDIVLPGIELSNTLVLLLLTIAIHAVIWALEAGIRAERELADFV
;
A
#
# COMPACT_ATOMS: atom_id res chain seq x y z
N MET A 1 0.57 -16.60 -10.94
CA MET A 1 1.98 -16.14 -11.06
C MET A 1 2.07 -14.63 -11.09
N LEU A 2 1.26 -13.93 -11.91
CA LEU A 2 1.21 -12.46 -11.98
C LEU A 2 1.19 -11.76 -10.60
N PHE A 3 0.25 -12.11 -9.72
CA PHE A 3 0.15 -11.51 -8.37
C PHE A 3 1.39 -11.69 -7.49
N LEU A 4 2.11 -12.81 -7.63
CA LEU A 4 3.36 -13.05 -6.88
C LEU A 4 4.51 -12.21 -7.42
N LEU A 5 4.58 -12.03 -8.75
CA LEU A 5 5.55 -11.14 -9.38
C LEU A 5 5.30 -9.68 -8.98
N ILE A 6 4.04 -9.24 -9.00
CA ILE A 6 3.67 -7.88 -8.56
C ILE A 6 4.02 -7.70 -7.08
N ALA A 7 3.71 -8.66 -6.21
CA ALA A 7 4.08 -8.59 -4.80
C ALA A 7 5.61 -8.49 -4.60
N ALA A 8 6.39 -9.26 -5.36
CA ALA A 8 7.85 -9.21 -5.30
C ALA A 8 8.39 -7.85 -5.78
N MET A 9 7.89 -7.33 -6.91
CA MET A 9 8.26 -5.99 -7.41
C MET A 9 7.88 -4.90 -6.40
N MET A 10 6.69 -4.98 -5.79
CA MET A 10 6.27 -4.06 -4.74
C MET A 10 7.20 -4.12 -3.53
N GLY A 11 7.68 -5.31 -3.15
CA GLY A 11 8.62 -5.46 -2.03
C GLY A 11 9.93 -4.76 -2.28
N VAL A 12 10.49 -4.94 -3.48
CA VAL A 12 11.68 -4.20 -3.90
C VAL A 12 11.39 -2.70 -3.89
N GLY A 13 10.28 -2.25 -4.49
CA GLY A 13 9.90 -0.84 -4.53
C GLY A 13 9.71 -0.22 -3.14
N THR A 14 9.15 -0.98 -2.19
CA THR A 14 8.94 -0.52 -0.80
C THR A 14 10.26 -0.34 -0.08
N ILE A 15 11.20 -1.27 -0.24
CA ILE A 15 12.54 -1.17 0.35
C ILE A 15 13.29 0.04 -0.23
N VAL A 16 13.23 0.22 -1.56
CA VAL A 16 13.88 1.34 -2.22
C VAL A 16 13.24 2.67 -1.81
N GLY A 17 11.91 2.75 -1.73
CA GLY A 17 11.19 3.94 -1.28
C GLY A 17 11.40 4.28 0.19
N ALA A 18 11.61 3.28 1.05
CA ALA A 18 11.98 3.48 2.45
C ALA A 18 13.43 3.97 2.60
N ALA A 19 14.34 3.51 1.73
CA ALA A 19 15.72 3.98 1.72
C ALA A 19 15.85 5.39 1.14
N ALA A 20 15.09 5.69 0.08
CA ALA A 20 15.12 6.96 -0.63
C ALA A 20 13.69 7.49 -0.87
N PRO A 21 13.18 8.34 0.04
CA PRO A 21 11.87 8.95 -0.11
C PRO A 21 11.85 9.95 -1.28
N GLY A 22 10.76 9.96 -2.07
CA GLY A 22 10.54 10.95 -3.12
C GLY A 22 11.14 10.57 -4.48
N ILE A 23 11.19 9.27 -4.79
CA ILE A 23 11.61 8.76 -6.10
C ILE A 23 10.71 9.35 -7.17
N TYR A 24 11.31 9.98 -8.16
CA TYR A 24 10.61 10.49 -9.33
C TYR A 24 11.27 10.00 -10.62
N TRP A 25 10.43 9.87 -11.63
CA TRP A 25 10.83 9.59 -13.00
C TRP A 25 10.25 10.70 -13.86
N ASN A 26 11.11 11.60 -14.32
CA ASN A 26 10.71 12.64 -15.26
C ASN A 26 11.22 12.27 -16.64
N CYS A 27 10.31 12.03 -17.58
CA CYS A 27 10.63 11.76 -18.96
C CYS A 27 10.25 12.99 -19.78
N ASP A 28 11.26 13.65 -20.34
CA ASP A 28 11.03 14.74 -21.29
C ASP A 28 10.50 14.16 -22.62
N SER A 29 9.84 15.03 -23.40
CA SER A 29 9.37 14.81 -24.77
C SER A 29 10.47 14.28 -25.71
N GLU A 30 11.74 14.52 -25.41
CA GLU A 30 12.91 13.94 -26.09
C GLU A 30 13.33 12.54 -25.62
N GLN A 31 12.46 11.80 -24.92
CA GLN A 31 12.71 10.42 -24.41
C GLN A 31 13.90 10.26 -23.44
N ARG A 32 14.48 11.36 -22.95
CA ARG A 32 15.45 11.31 -21.84
C ARG A 32 14.68 11.22 -20.53
N CYS A 33 14.60 10.00 -19.99
CA CYS A 33 14.10 9.79 -18.64
C CYS A 33 15.22 10.03 -17.63
N THR A 34 15.03 11.04 -16.78
CA THR A 34 15.88 11.28 -15.62
C THR A 34 15.18 10.74 -14.37
N GLY A 35 15.83 9.79 -13.72
CA GLY A 35 15.40 9.24 -12.43
C GLY A 35 16.18 9.93 -11.31
N GLY A 36 15.49 10.31 -10.24
CA GLY A 36 16.12 10.92 -9.09
C GLY A 36 15.32 10.71 -7.81
N THR A 37 15.88 11.16 -6.69
CA THR A 37 15.23 11.14 -5.38
C THR A 37 15.17 12.57 -4.89
N ASP A 38 13.97 13.13 -4.84
CA ASP A 38 13.74 14.46 -4.28
C ASP A 38 12.59 14.39 -3.29
N ALA A 39 12.93 14.57 -2.01
CA ALA A 39 11.97 14.58 -0.90
C ALA A 39 10.86 15.62 -1.09
N THR A 40 11.09 16.66 -1.89
CA THR A 40 10.07 17.68 -2.18
C THR A 40 8.90 17.13 -2.99
N ASN A 41 9.06 15.99 -3.67
CA ASN A 41 7.96 15.31 -4.38
C ASN A 41 6.97 14.61 -3.45
N MET A 42 7.26 14.52 -2.15
CA MET A 42 6.29 14.04 -1.17
C MET A 42 5.33 15.14 -0.70
N LEU A 43 5.61 16.41 -1.02
CA LEU A 43 4.73 17.51 -0.67
C LEU A 43 3.62 17.68 -1.71
N PRO A 44 2.47 18.25 -1.29
CA PRO A 44 1.46 18.74 -2.22
C PRO A 44 2.05 19.69 -3.27
N ASP A 45 1.49 19.69 -4.48
CA ASP A 45 2.01 20.47 -5.61
C ASP A 45 2.14 21.97 -5.29
N GLU A 46 1.18 22.51 -4.52
CA GLU A 46 1.15 23.91 -4.09
C GLU A 46 2.34 24.25 -3.18
N THR A 47 2.60 23.43 -2.16
CA THR A 47 3.73 23.62 -1.25
C THR A 47 5.07 23.43 -1.96
N ARG A 48 5.14 22.47 -2.90
CA ARG A 48 6.32 22.26 -3.74
C ARG A 48 6.64 23.47 -4.61
N LEU A 49 5.62 24.15 -5.14
CA LEU A 49 5.80 25.39 -5.92
C LEU A 49 6.34 26.53 -5.07
N ILE A 50 5.89 26.65 -3.82
CA ILE A 50 6.39 27.66 -2.87
C ILE A 50 7.85 27.36 -2.52
N LEU A 51 8.16 26.10 -2.20
CA LEU A 51 9.52 25.67 -1.85
C LEU A 51 10.49 25.78 -3.03
N ASN A 52 10.03 25.57 -4.26
CA ASN A 52 10.84 25.76 -5.46
C ASN A 52 11.14 27.22 -5.77
N ARG A 53 10.33 28.17 -5.26
CA ARG A 53 10.58 29.61 -5.40
C ARG A 53 11.58 30.13 -4.37
N ASP A 54 11.77 29.47 -3.23
CA ASP A 54 12.71 29.86 -2.18
C ASP A 54 13.80 28.80 -1.94
N PRO A 55 15.04 29.02 -2.42
CA PRO A 55 16.13 28.06 -2.25
C PRO A 55 16.58 27.88 -0.80
N VAL A 56 16.38 28.88 0.07
CA VAL A 56 16.76 28.82 1.48
C VAL A 56 15.78 27.93 2.25
N ALA A 57 14.48 28.08 2.00
CA ALA A 57 13.45 27.22 2.56
C ALA A 57 13.62 25.75 2.13
N ARG A 58 13.98 25.52 0.85
CA ARG A 58 14.29 24.17 0.35
C ARG A 58 15.47 23.53 1.07
N GLY A 59 16.54 24.30 1.32
CA GLY A 59 17.70 23.82 2.07
C GLY A 59 17.37 23.39 3.50
N LYS A 60 16.54 24.17 4.20
CA LYS A 60 16.07 23.82 5.55
C LYS A 60 15.22 22.54 5.56
N PHE A 61 14.31 22.40 4.60
CA PHE A 61 13.47 21.21 4.45
C PHE A 61 14.32 19.95 4.19
N LEU A 62 15.30 20.04 3.29
CA LEU A 62 16.21 18.91 3.02
C LEU A 62 17.04 18.54 4.25
N ALA A 63 17.52 19.54 5.01
CA ALA A 63 18.23 19.30 6.27
C ALA A 63 17.33 18.67 7.35
N TRP A 64 16.04 19.02 7.38
CA TRP A 64 15.05 18.37 8.25
C TRP A 64 14.82 16.91 7.85
N MET A 65 14.63 16.65 6.55
CA MET A 65 14.45 15.31 5.99
C MET A 65 15.66 14.40 6.20
N ALA A 66 16.88 14.96 6.23
CA ALA A 66 18.11 14.22 6.51
C ALA A 66 18.21 13.71 7.96
N LYS A 67 17.32 14.15 8.87
CA LYS A 67 17.33 13.68 10.26
C LYS A 67 16.92 12.19 10.31
N PRO A 68 17.70 11.32 10.99
CA PRO A 68 17.43 9.89 11.02
C PRO A 68 16.07 9.54 11.64
N GLY A 69 15.58 10.34 12.61
CA GLY A 69 14.26 10.15 13.20
C GLY A 69 13.11 10.43 12.22
N VAL A 70 13.25 11.44 11.38
CA VAL A 70 12.25 11.80 10.35
C VAL A 70 12.25 10.74 9.25
N HIS A 71 13.45 10.33 8.81
CA HIS A 71 13.63 9.28 7.81
C HIS A 71 13.07 7.93 8.28
N ALA A 72 13.35 7.54 9.53
CA ALA A 72 12.80 6.32 10.11
C ALA A 72 11.28 6.37 10.27
N GLY A 73 10.72 7.54 10.63
CA GLY A 73 9.27 7.76 10.70
C GLY A 73 8.59 7.60 9.34
N LEU A 74 9.15 8.23 8.30
CA LEU A 74 8.66 8.08 6.92
C LEU A 74 8.78 6.64 6.42
N ALA A 75 9.92 5.99 6.67
CA ALA A 75 10.11 4.58 6.32
C ALA A 75 9.06 3.70 7.00
N ALA A 76 8.78 3.91 8.29
CA ALA A 76 7.76 3.16 9.02
C ALA A 76 6.35 3.37 8.43
N LEU A 77 6.02 4.59 8.03
CA LEU A 77 4.73 4.91 7.39
C LEU A 77 4.60 4.27 6.00
N ILE A 78 5.66 4.28 5.21
CA ILE A 78 5.73 3.56 3.92
C ILE A 78 5.53 2.06 4.16
N PHE A 79 6.23 1.45 5.12
CA PHE A 79 6.00 0.04 5.42
C PHE A 79 4.56 -0.22 5.86
N LEU A 80 3.97 0.63 6.69
CA LEU A 80 2.60 0.48 7.17
C LEU A 80 1.58 0.53 6.03
N GLU A 81 1.82 1.36 5.01
CA GLU A 81 0.94 1.48 3.84
C GLU A 81 1.09 0.32 2.85
N PHE A 82 2.33 -0.06 2.54
CA PHE A 82 2.61 -0.99 1.43
C PHE A 82 2.66 -2.46 1.86
N VAL A 83 3.02 -2.78 3.12
CA VAL A 83 3.09 -4.16 3.62
C VAL A 83 1.74 -4.88 3.57
N PRO A 84 0.61 -4.29 4.00
CA PRO A 84 -0.69 -4.94 3.91
C PRO A 84 -1.06 -5.31 2.47
N MET A 85 -0.77 -4.44 1.50
CA MET A 85 -0.99 -4.72 0.08
C MET A 85 -0.13 -5.89 -0.41
N MET A 86 1.14 -5.95 -0.01
CA MET A 86 2.00 -7.08 -0.36
C MET A 86 1.49 -8.41 0.18
N ILE A 87 1.07 -8.44 1.45
CA ILE A 87 0.51 -9.64 2.07
C ILE A 87 -0.76 -10.07 1.35
N LEU A 88 -1.61 -9.12 0.95
CA LEU A 88 -2.82 -9.36 0.18
C LEU A 88 -2.51 -10.01 -1.18
N LEU A 89 -1.63 -9.39 -1.98
CA LEU A 89 -1.26 -9.89 -3.30
C LEU A 89 -0.59 -11.26 -3.22
N PHE A 90 0.29 -11.45 -2.25
CA PHE A 90 0.95 -12.72 -2.00
C PHE A 90 -0.07 -13.81 -1.62
N SER A 91 -1.02 -13.48 -0.75
CA SER A 91 -2.05 -14.42 -0.30
C SER A 91 -3.00 -14.81 -1.43
N ILE A 92 -3.42 -13.86 -2.27
CA ILE A 92 -4.22 -14.14 -3.48
C ILE A 92 -3.43 -15.00 -4.46
N GLY A 93 -2.16 -14.67 -4.70
CA GLY A 93 -1.28 -15.44 -5.58
C GLY A 93 -1.10 -16.88 -5.13
N MET A 94 -0.96 -17.10 -3.82
CA MET A 94 -0.87 -18.44 -3.22
C MET A 94 -2.20 -19.19 -3.27
N ALA A 95 -3.33 -18.52 -3.00
CA ALA A 95 -4.65 -19.12 -3.15
C ALA A 95 -4.86 -19.61 -4.59
N LEU A 96 -4.67 -18.75 -5.59
CA LEU A 96 -4.82 -19.10 -7.01
C LEU A 96 -3.88 -20.23 -7.43
N ARG A 97 -2.63 -20.24 -6.94
CA ARG A 97 -1.69 -21.33 -7.21
C ARG A 97 -2.21 -22.66 -6.67
N ARG A 98 -2.80 -22.68 -5.48
CA ARG A 98 -3.37 -23.89 -4.87
C ARG A 98 -4.65 -24.36 -5.56
N LEU A 99 -5.52 -23.45 -5.99
CA LEU A 99 -6.70 -23.79 -6.80
C LEU A 99 -6.33 -24.35 -8.18
N GLY A 100 -5.22 -23.92 -8.76
CA GLY A 100 -4.73 -24.43 -10.05
C GLY A 100 -4.11 -25.84 -9.98
N GLU A 101 -3.83 -26.37 -8.79
CA GLU A 101 -3.36 -27.75 -8.63
C GLU A 101 -4.56 -28.70 -8.79
N ARG A 102 -4.49 -29.69 -9.71
CA ARG A 102 -5.51 -30.76 -9.88
C ARG A 102 -5.53 -31.75 -8.71
N LYS A 103 -5.71 -31.26 -7.48
CA LYS A 103 -5.81 -32.06 -6.26
C LYS A 103 -7.25 -32.06 -5.77
N ARG A 104 -7.74 -33.22 -5.30
CA ARG A 104 -9.09 -33.39 -4.75
C ARG A 104 -9.45 -32.42 -3.61
N HIS A 105 -8.48 -31.75 -2.98
CA HIS A 105 -8.67 -30.85 -1.84
C HIS A 105 -8.08 -29.45 -2.09
N ALA A 106 -7.99 -29.03 -3.36
CA ALA A 106 -7.42 -27.75 -3.76
C ALA A 106 -8.11 -26.54 -3.09
N LEU A 107 -9.44 -26.61 -2.94
CA LEU A 107 -10.25 -25.56 -2.30
C LEU A 107 -9.95 -25.43 -0.80
N THR A 108 -9.85 -26.56 -0.10
CA THR A 108 -9.53 -26.62 1.33
C THR A 108 -8.13 -26.06 1.61
N LEU A 109 -7.18 -26.28 0.69
CA LEU A 109 -5.82 -25.74 0.78
C LEU A 109 -5.74 -24.23 0.48
N ALA A 110 -6.71 -23.68 -0.25
CA ALA A 110 -6.75 -22.27 -0.63
C ALA A 110 -7.46 -21.37 0.40
N LEU A 111 -8.46 -21.91 1.11
CA LEU A 111 -9.22 -21.22 2.16
C LEU A 111 -8.37 -20.41 3.17
N PRO A 112 -7.30 -20.96 3.77
CA PRO A 112 -6.50 -20.21 4.74
C PRO A 112 -5.79 -19.00 4.11
N TRP A 113 -5.43 -19.08 2.83
CA TRP A 113 -4.84 -17.96 2.10
C TRP A 113 -5.86 -16.86 1.80
N LEU A 114 -7.10 -17.24 1.48
CA LEU A 114 -8.20 -16.28 1.31
C LEU A 114 -8.51 -15.54 2.63
N ARG A 115 -8.50 -16.23 3.78
CA ARG A 115 -8.64 -15.59 5.10
C ARG A 115 -7.51 -14.60 5.39
N ARG A 116 -6.25 -14.93 5.05
CA ARG A 116 -5.12 -13.99 5.18
C ARG A 116 -5.27 -12.78 4.28
N ALA A 117 -5.70 -12.98 3.03
CA ALA A 117 -5.94 -11.88 2.09
C ALA A 117 -7.00 -10.91 2.62
N SER A 118 -8.10 -11.41 3.18
CA SER A 118 -9.15 -10.58 3.78
C SER A 118 -8.65 -9.76 4.98
N ARG A 119 -7.87 -10.36 5.89
CA ARG A 119 -7.27 -9.62 7.02
C ARG A 119 -6.29 -8.54 6.53
N ALA A 120 -5.50 -8.86 5.52
CA ALA A 120 -4.56 -7.91 4.92
C ALA A 120 -5.28 -6.75 4.24
N ALA A 121 -6.44 -7.01 3.62
CA ALA A 121 -7.27 -5.98 3.02
C ALA A 121 -7.88 -5.02 4.06
N ILE A 122 -8.32 -5.54 5.21
CA ILE A 122 -8.77 -4.71 6.33
C ILE A 122 -7.61 -3.85 6.85
N ALA A 123 -6.44 -4.45 7.08
CA ALA A 123 -5.26 -3.71 7.52
C ALA A 123 -4.85 -2.63 6.50
N LEU A 124 -4.96 -2.90 5.20
CA LEU A 124 -4.71 -1.94 4.14
C LEU A 124 -5.68 -0.76 4.17
N ALA A 125 -6.98 -1.04 4.34
CA ALA A 125 -8.00 0.01 4.42
C ALA A 125 -7.76 0.93 5.63
N VAL A 126 -7.42 0.35 6.79
CA VAL A 126 -7.05 1.12 7.99
C VAL A 126 -5.76 1.92 7.75
N ALA A 127 -4.74 1.32 7.14
CA ALA A 127 -3.50 2.01 6.83
C ALA A 127 -3.74 3.22 5.91
N ARG A 128 -4.57 3.09 4.87
CA ARG A 128 -4.91 4.22 3.98
C ARG A 128 -5.66 5.35 4.66
N LEU A 129 -6.39 5.07 5.74
CA LEU A 129 -7.05 6.10 6.54
C LEU A 129 -6.09 6.78 7.51
N VAL A 130 -5.20 6.01 8.13
CA VAL A 130 -4.36 6.48 9.24
C VAL A 130 -3.04 7.07 8.76
N VAL A 131 -2.41 6.56 7.70
CA VAL A 131 -1.08 6.99 7.21
C VAL A 131 -1.00 8.43 6.69
N PRO A 132 -2.00 8.99 5.98
CA PRO A 132 -1.90 10.34 5.40
C PRO A 132 -1.76 11.46 6.43
N VAL A 133 -2.33 11.27 7.62
CA VAL A 133 -2.32 12.27 8.70
C VAL A 133 -0.91 12.44 9.32
N PRO A 134 -0.25 11.38 9.84
CA PRO A 134 1.09 11.49 10.39
C PRO A 134 2.12 11.82 9.31
N THR A 135 1.97 11.37 8.05
CA THR A 135 2.89 11.82 6.98
C THR A 135 2.81 13.33 6.79
N ALA A 136 1.60 13.89 6.73
CA ALA A 136 1.41 15.33 6.60
C ALA A 136 2.00 16.12 7.77
N ILE A 137 1.80 15.66 9.01
CA ILE A 137 2.36 16.29 10.21
C ILE A 137 3.89 16.26 10.17
N LEU A 138 4.48 15.12 9.81
CA LEU A 138 5.92 14.93 9.79
C LEU A 138 6.61 15.76 8.68
N LEU A 139 5.92 15.93 7.55
CA LEU A 139 6.34 16.78 6.43
C LEU A 139 6.19 18.27 6.75
N HIS A 140 5.09 18.69 7.40
CA HIS A 140 4.85 20.09 7.77
C HIS A 140 5.86 20.61 8.79
N GLN A 141 6.33 19.80 9.73
CA GLN A 141 7.39 20.25 10.65
C GLN A 141 8.71 20.64 9.95
N GLY A 142 8.90 20.21 8.70
CA GLY A 142 10.05 20.58 7.89
C GLY A 142 9.85 21.86 7.05
N VAL A 143 8.62 22.36 6.95
CA VAL A 143 8.25 23.55 6.18
C VAL A 143 7.83 24.62 7.20
N ASP A 144 8.50 25.78 7.21
CA ASP A 144 8.12 26.96 8.03
C ASP A 144 6.77 27.55 7.52
N GLN A 145 5.68 26.78 7.55
CA GLN A 145 4.33 27.19 7.19
C GLN A 145 3.38 26.92 8.35
N ASP A 146 2.68 27.97 8.78
CA ASP A 146 1.70 27.93 9.88
C ASP A 146 0.37 27.27 9.48
N ASP A 147 0.11 27.11 8.17
CA ASP A 147 -1.10 26.49 7.65
C ASP A 147 -0.91 24.99 7.42
N ILE A 148 -1.60 24.17 8.21
CA ILE A 148 -1.66 22.72 8.01
C ILE A 148 -2.59 22.42 6.83
N VAL A 149 -2.03 22.22 5.64
CA VAL A 149 -2.79 21.67 4.51
C VAL A 149 -2.83 20.16 4.69
N LEU A 150 -3.92 19.66 5.29
CA LEU A 150 -4.14 18.21 5.38
C LEU A 150 -4.30 17.66 3.94
N PRO A 151 -3.59 16.58 3.59
CA PRO A 151 -3.81 15.91 2.33
C PRO A 151 -5.27 15.45 2.26
N GLY A 152 -5.92 15.71 1.13
CA GLY A 152 -7.29 15.27 0.89
C GLY A 152 -7.38 13.76 1.08
N ILE A 153 -8.20 13.31 2.01
CA ILE A 153 -8.48 11.88 2.17
C ILE A 153 -9.23 11.45 0.91
N GLU A 154 -8.59 10.64 0.05
CA GLU A 154 -9.26 10.04 -1.11
C GLU A 154 -10.28 8.98 -0.62
N LEU A 155 -11.45 9.47 -0.21
CA LEU A 155 -12.53 8.66 0.35
C LEU A 155 -13.07 7.68 -0.69
N SER A 156 -13.09 8.06 -1.97
CA SER A 156 -13.57 7.22 -3.08
C SER A 156 -12.73 5.94 -3.24
N ASN A 157 -11.41 6.08 -3.23
CA ASN A 157 -10.47 4.98 -3.44
C ASN A 157 -10.48 4.01 -2.24
N THR A 158 -10.58 4.58 -1.03
CA THR A 158 -10.71 3.82 0.22
C THR A 158 -12.05 3.07 0.30
N LEU A 159 -13.14 3.69 -0.12
CA LEU A 159 -14.47 3.07 -0.17
C LEU A 159 -14.52 1.88 -1.14
N VAL A 160 -13.93 2.02 -2.33
CA VAL A 160 -13.86 0.93 -3.32
C VAL A 160 -13.06 -0.26 -2.78
N LEU A 161 -11.92 -0.01 -2.12
CA LEU A 161 -11.12 -1.06 -1.48
C LEU A 161 -11.88 -1.76 -0.34
N LEU A 162 -12.63 -1.00 0.47
CA LEU A 162 -13.48 -1.55 1.52
C LEU A 162 -14.61 -2.42 0.96
N LEU A 163 -15.30 -1.94 -0.08
CA LEU A 163 -16.37 -2.68 -0.75
C LEU A 163 -15.85 -3.99 -1.37
N LEU A 164 -14.69 -3.94 -2.03
CA LEU A 164 -14.05 -5.13 -2.59
C LEU A 164 -13.69 -6.15 -1.49
N THR A 165 -13.20 -5.65 -0.34
CA THR A 165 -12.86 -6.49 0.82
C THR A 165 -14.08 -7.19 1.39
N ILE A 166 -15.18 -6.45 1.55
CA ILE A 166 -16.46 -7.00 2.02
C ILE A 166 -17.00 -8.04 1.04
N ALA A 167 -16.94 -7.77 -0.26
CA ALA A 167 -17.37 -8.71 -1.30
C ALA A 167 -16.56 -10.01 -1.26
N ILE A 168 -15.23 -9.91 -1.13
CA ILE A 168 -14.35 -11.09 -0.97
C ILE A 168 -14.70 -11.86 0.31
N HIS A 169 -14.96 -11.16 1.41
CA HIS A 169 -15.34 -11.81 2.68
C HIS A 169 -16.67 -12.56 2.56
N ALA A 170 -17.66 -11.97 1.89
CA ALA A 170 -18.95 -12.62 1.62
C ALA A 170 -18.78 -13.87 0.74
N VAL A 171 -17.93 -13.81 -0.29
CA VAL A 171 -17.62 -14.97 -1.14
C VAL A 171 -16.94 -16.10 -0.36
N ILE A 172 -16.00 -15.78 0.53
CA ILE A 172 -15.35 -16.77 1.41
C ILE A 172 -16.38 -17.44 2.32
N TRP A 173 -17.29 -16.66 2.91
CA TRP A 173 -18.33 -17.16 3.79
C TRP A 173 -19.30 -18.08 3.05
N ALA A 174 -19.72 -17.70 1.84
CA ALA A 174 -20.57 -18.53 0.98
C ALA A 174 -19.89 -19.85 0.59
N LEU A 175 -18.59 -19.82 0.27
CA LEU A 175 -17.79 -21.03 -0.01
C LEU A 175 -17.69 -21.94 1.22
N GLU A 176 -17.45 -21.38 2.40
CA GLU A 176 -17.42 -22.16 3.65
C GLU A 176 -18.77 -22.81 3.97
N ALA A 177 -19.86 -22.08 3.79
CA ALA A 177 -21.21 -22.61 3.97
C ALA A 177 -21.52 -23.74 2.97
N GLY A 178 -21.13 -23.58 1.69
CA GLY A 178 -21.32 -24.59 0.66
C GLY A 178 -20.53 -25.89 0.93
N ILE A 179 -19.26 -25.77 1.31
CA ILE A 179 -18.43 -26.95 1.64
C ILE A 179 -18.97 -27.68 2.88
N ARG A 180 -19.47 -26.94 3.89
CA ARG A 180 -20.07 -27.55 5.07
C ARG A 180 -21.36 -28.31 4.71
N ALA A 181 -22.20 -27.73 3.85
CA ALA A 181 -23.43 -28.38 3.37
C ALA A 181 -23.14 -29.67 2.59
N GLU A 182 -22.17 -29.66 1.67
CA GLU A 182 -21.75 -30.88 0.95
C GLU A 182 -21.24 -31.97 1.88
N ARG A 183 -20.51 -31.60 2.94
CA ARG A 183 -19.97 -32.55 3.91
C ARG A 183 -21.05 -33.17 4.78
N GLU A 184 -22.03 -32.38 5.21
CA GLU A 184 -23.21 -32.89 5.94
C GLU A 184 -24.01 -33.85 5.05
N LEU A 185 -24.26 -33.50 3.78
CA LEU A 185 -24.93 -34.39 2.81
C LEU A 185 -24.17 -35.70 2.57
N ALA A 186 -22.83 -35.68 2.59
CA ALA A 186 -22.00 -36.86 2.43
C ALA A 186 -21.95 -37.77 3.69
N ASP A 187 -22.20 -37.22 4.89
CA ASP A 187 -22.30 -38.02 6.12
C ASP A 187 -23.67 -38.72 6.26
N PHE A 188 -24.68 -38.31 5.48
CA PHE A 188 -26.03 -38.91 5.50
C PHE A 188 -26.23 -40.09 4.52
N VAL A 189 -25.29 -40.34 3.59
CA VAL A 189 -25.36 -41.44 2.58
C VAL A 189 -24.34 -42.53 2.90
#